data_AF-A0AB33UE54-F1
#
_entry.id   AF-A0AB33UE54-F1
#
_cell.length_a   1.000
_cell.length_b   1.000
_cell.length_c   1.000
_cell.angle_alpha   90.00
_cell.angle_beta   90.00
_cell.angle_gamma   90.00
#
_symmetry.space_group_name_H-M   'P 1'
#
loop_
_entity.id
_entity.type
_entity.pdbx_description
1 polymer ?
#
loop_
_entity_poly.entity_id
_entity_poly.type
_entity_poly.pdbx_seq_one_letter_code
_entity_poly.pdbx_strand_id
1 'polypeptide(L)'
;MKRIAVFASGNGSNFQVIAEQFKVAFVFSDRRNAYVLERAEKLGVPTFAFELKEFSDKQTYEEAIIQLLDQHQIDLVVLAGYMKIVGPTLLAQYEGRIINIHPAYLPEFPGAHGIEDAWNAGVAESGVTVHWVDSGVDTGQIIKQVRVPRLADDTLETFEARIHEAEYQLYPAVLEELGANRKRDFCVQQLKSSPLFAISLGGKEISHSNFWAWLIDLKVDGINPFVEVFIPSFYSSGYIYESCTREEDHRDLSIYYQQKGQGKCHIVENKLKSLPIGEQLLKYEQNFKKKNYEFSSGTITGLTKVLELQSWQFLSYKVISERIINILEHTKGISSINRELIMLYANDISCLSDLLLEEIESTKDRYVWKGSRYLEELKFDDVFLKYVSNEIAREIEREVMIPAFQSEWGLPKVAISFHNKKATIDIKYHQQFDDQEVGFIGIQIEGKQFRLHSGARIGESSLGNKDNLFNKLLELGYLENYSNKEIRGRESSLTKQYGKYGHDIYQYWNIGDMSRKELIICIKEELPKVINTITKGLDFIKEKS
;
A
#
# COMPACT_ATOMS: atom_id res chain seq x y z
N MET A 1 -11.85 7.19 20.77
CA MET A 1 -10.42 7.30 20.37
C MET A 1 -9.88 8.58 20.94
N LYS A 2 -8.66 8.58 21.46
CA LYS A 2 -8.04 9.76 22.09
C LYS A 2 -7.62 10.79 21.05
N ARG A 3 -7.95 12.06 21.29
CA ARG A 3 -7.45 13.23 20.58
C ARG A 3 -6.08 13.59 21.15
N ILE A 4 -5.06 13.69 20.30
CA ILE A 4 -3.69 13.91 20.76
C ILE A 4 -3.18 15.29 20.33
N ALA A 5 -2.39 15.93 21.20
CA ALA A 5 -1.53 17.06 20.86
C ALA A 5 -0.07 16.63 20.98
N VAL A 6 0.78 17.09 20.06
CA VAL A 6 2.21 16.79 20.06
C VAL A 6 3.00 18.03 20.44
N PHE A 7 3.92 17.94 21.39
CA PHE A 7 4.81 19.04 21.77
C PHE A 7 6.23 18.73 21.30
N ALA A 8 6.86 19.68 20.61
CA ALA A 8 8.21 19.51 20.07
C ALA A 8 8.97 20.85 19.98
N SER A 9 10.25 20.86 20.34
CA SER A 9 11.07 22.08 20.40
C SER A 9 12.03 22.25 19.20
N GLY A 10 12.22 21.23 18.37
CA GLY A 10 13.30 21.19 17.39
C GLY A 10 12.89 20.64 16.01
N ASN A 11 13.62 19.63 15.52
CA ASN A 11 13.44 19.06 14.18
C ASN A 11 12.04 18.43 13.98
N GLY A 12 11.53 17.74 15.00
CA GLY A 12 10.22 17.09 14.95
C GLY A 12 10.16 15.82 14.10
N SER A 13 11.22 15.01 14.08
CA SER A 13 11.21 13.71 13.39
C SER A 13 10.17 12.75 13.98
N ASN A 14 10.10 12.63 15.31
CA ASN A 14 9.04 11.85 15.97
C ASN A 14 7.64 12.41 15.66
N PHE A 15 7.47 13.73 15.61
CA PHE A 15 6.19 14.34 15.19
C PHE A 15 5.82 13.91 13.77
N GLN A 16 6.76 13.91 12.82
CA GLN A 16 6.51 13.48 11.44
C GLN A 16 5.88 12.09 11.42
N VAL A 17 6.53 11.12 12.06
CA VAL A 17 6.09 9.72 12.10
C VAL A 17 4.72 9.58 12.76
N ILE A 18 4.50 10.29 13.87
CA ILE A 18 3.20 10.29 14.57
C ILE A 18 2.10 10.89 13.68
N ALA A 19 2.33 12.05 13.08
CA ALA A 19 1.34 12.76 12.28
C ALA A 19 1.04 12.06 10.95
N GLU A 20 1.93 11.24 10.42
CA GLU A 20 1.66 10.39 9.26
C GLU A 20 0.66 9.27 9.58
N GLN A 21 0.69 8.72 10.79
CA GLN A 21 -0.12 7.54 11.17
C GLN A 21 -1.36 7.88 12.01
N PHE A 22 -1.31 8.95 12.80
CA PHE A 22 -2.35 9.34 13.75
C PHE A 22 -2.93 10.72 13.42
N LYS A 23 -4.18 10.93 13.82
CA LYS A 23 -4.80 12.25 13.80
C LYS A 23 -4.29 13.07 14.97
N VAL A 24 -3.34 13.96 14.66
CA VAL A 24 -2.85 14.98 15.59
C VAL A 24 -3.78 16.19 15.52
N ALA A 25 -4.35 16.60 16.65
CA ALA A 25 -5.25 17.74 16.71
C ALA A 25 -4.51 19.06 16.49
N PHE A 26 -3.30 19.18 17.06
CA PHE A 26 -2.34 20.24 16.76
C PHE A 26 -0.93 19.85 17.23
N VAL A 27 0.07 20.56 16.70
CA VAL A 27 1.42 20.56 17.27
C VAL A 27 1.69 21.89 17.96
N PHE A 28 2.32 21.82 19.13
CA PHE A 28 2.81 23.00 19.85
C PHE A 28 4.34 23.02 19.88
N SER A 29 4.92 24.19 19.68
CA SER A 29 6.35 24.42 19.88
C SER A 29 6.60 25.60 20.80
N ASP A 30 7.56 25.45 21.70
CA ASP A 30 8.07 26.54 22.53
C ASP A 30 9.13 27.39 21.81
N ARG A 31 9.34 27.17 20.50
CA ARG A 31 10.22 27.97 19.63
C ARG A 31 9.49 28.32 18.34
N ARG A 32 9.41 29.60 17.99
CA ARG A 32 8.67 30.08 16.80
C ARG A 32 9.29 29.66 15.47
N ASN A 33 10.57 29.30 15.47
CA ASN A 33 11.34 28.90 14.29
C ASN A 33 11.68 27.40 14.28
N ALA A 34 10.99 26.58 15.08
CA ALA A 34 11.23 25.14 15.07
C ALA A 34 10.78 24.51 13.75
N TYR A 35 11.64 23.66 13.17
CA TYR A 35 11.37 22.98 11.90
C TYR A 35 10.14 22.06 11.95
N VAL A 36 9.73 21.61 13.14
CA VAL A 36 8.49 20.85 13.34
C VAL A 36 7.25 21.60 12.82
N LEU A 37 7.24 22.94 12.87
CA LEU A 37 6.13 23.74 12.38
C LEU A 37 5.99 23.65 10.86
N GLU A 38 7.10 23.62 10.12
CA GLU A 38 7.09 23.39 8.67
C GLU A 38 6.61 21.99 8.30
N ARG A 39 7.00 20.97 9.09
CA ARG A 39 6.51 19.59 8.91
C ARG A 39 5.00 19.51 9.10
N ALA A 40 4.49 20.19 10.12
CA ALA A 40 3.06 20.21 10.43
C ALA A 40 2.24 20.90 9.36
N GLU A 41 2.71 22.04 8.84
CA GLU A 41 2.07 22.74 7.73
C GLU A 41 1.98 21.84 6.48
N LYS A 42 3.07 21.15 6.11
CA LYS A 42 3.09 20.18 4.99
C LYS A 42 2.11 19.02 5.18
N LEU A 43 1.86 18.61 6.42
CA LEU A 43 0.92 17.55 6.77
C LEU A 43 -0.51 18.05 7.05
N GLY A 44 -0.76 19.36 6.93
CA GLY A 44 -2.06 19.97 7.22
C GLY A 44 -2.47 19.88 8.69
N VAL A 45 -1.51 19.81 9.61
CA VAL A 45 -1.75 19.76 11.06
C VAL A 45 -1.70 21.19 11.62
N PRO A 46 -2.70 21.66 12.39
CA PRO A 46 -2.67 22.98 13.02
C PRO A 46 -1.43 23.18 13.89
N THR A 47 -0.85 24.37 13.81
CA THR A 47 0.38 24.74 14.52
C THR A 47 0.12 25.87 15.52
N PHE A 48 0.70 25.74 16.71
CA PHE A 48 0.72 26.82 17.71
C PHE A 48 2.14 27.00 18.24
N ALA A 49 2.57 28.25 18.38
CA ALA A 49 3.88 28.56 18.93
C ALA A 49 3.85 29.85 19.75
N PHE A 50 4.38 29.75 20.97
CA PHE A 50 4.67 30.88 21.85
C PHE A 50 5.81 30.50 22.78
N GLU A 51 6.66 31.47 23.11
CA GLU A 51 7.88 31.24 23.89
C GLU A 51 7.70 31.69 25.34
N LEU A 52 8.40 31.04 26.28
CA LEU A 52 8.32 31.39 27.71
C LEU A 52 8.63 32.88 27.98
N LYS A 53 9.52 33.49 27.19
CA LYS A 53 9.92 34.91 27.32
C LYS A 53 8.78 35.91 27.01
N GLU A 54 7.67 35.43 26.44
CA GLU A 54 6.48 36.23 26.14
C GLU A 54 5.52 36.31 27.33
N PHE A 55 5.82 35.59 28.42
CA PHE A 55 5.00 35.51 29.62
C PHE A 55 5.78 36.03 30.83
N SER A 56 5.06 36.45 31.88
CA SER A 56 5.67 36.94 33.13
C SER A 56 6.46 35.85 33.86
N ASP A 57 5.98 34.61 33.77
CA ASP A 57 6.48 33.47 34.51
C ASP A 57 6.04 32.15 33.84
N LYS A 58 6.60 31.04 34.34
CA LYS A 58 6.31 29.70 33.85
C LYS A 58 4.85 29.27 34.10
N GLN A 59 4.24 29.74 35.18
CA GLN A 59 2.86 29.40 35.51
C GLN A 59 1.92 29.97 34.44
N THR A 60 2.02 31.26 34.13
CA THR A 60 1.21 31.93 33.12
C THR A 60 1.41 31.32 31.73
N TYR A 61 2.65 30.91 31.41
CA TYR A 61 2.97 30.17 30.19
C TYR A 61 2.24 28.82 30.12
N GLU A 62 2.25 28.04 31.20
CA GLU A 62 1.55 26.75 31.26
C GLU A 62 0.02 26.90 31.30
N GLU A 63 -0.52 27.96 31.89
CA GLU A 63 -1.94 28.30 31.84
C GLU A 63 -2.42 28.54 30.40
N ALA A 64 -1.61 29.22 29.58
CA ALA A 64 -1.90 29.38 28.15
C ALA A 64 -1.88 28.04 27.39
N ILE A 65 -0.97 27.13 27.75
CA ILE A 65 -0.95 25.77 27.20
C ILE A 65 -2.22 25.01 27.59
N ILE A 66 -2.63 25.07 28.86
CA ILE A 66 -3.85 24.41 29.34
C ILE A 66 -5.08 24.90 28.58
N GLN A 67 -5.22 26.23 28.43
CA GLN A 67 -6.33 26.81 27.66
C GLN A 67 -6.35 26.29 26.22
N LEU A 68 -5.18 26.19 25.58
CA LEU A 68 -5.06 25.65 24.23
C LEU A 68 -5.46 24.16 24.17
N LEU A 69 -4.99 23.35 25.11
CA LEU A 69 -5.34 21.93 25.19
C LEU A 69 -6.85 21.72 25.43
N ASP A 70 -7.47 22.54 26.29
CA ASP A 70 -8.90 22.48 26.60
C ASP A 70 -9.77 22.90 25.40
N GLN A 71 -9.40 24.00 24.71
CA GLN A 71 -10.09 24.47 23.51
C GLN A 71 -10.18 23.40 22.42
N HIS A 72 -9.14 22.56 22.30
CA HIS A 72 -9.07 21.49 21.30
C HIS A 72 -9.51 20.12 21.83
N GLN A 73 -9.96 20.04 23.09
CA GLN A 73 -10.42 18.82 23.76
C GLN A 73 -9.39 17.70 23.69
N ILE A 74 -8.15 17.99 24.09
CA ILE A 74 -7.04 17.03 23.99
C ILE A 74 -7.13 16.00 25.10
N ASP A 75 -7.12 14.71 24.76
CA ASP A 75 -7.16 13.58 25.70
C ASP A 75 -5.76 13.18 26.19
N LEU A 76 -4.74 13.32 25.34
CA LEU A 76 -3.36 12.89 25.58
C LEU A 76 -2.36 13.88 24.96
N VAL A 77 -1.37 14.32 25.75
CA VAL A 77 -0.23 15.13 25.31
C VAL A 77 0.96 14.21 25.07
N VAL A 78 1.61 14.39 23.93
CA VAL A 78 2.71 13.55 23.44
C VAL A 78 3.96 14.41 23.30
N LEU A 79 4.90 14.27 24.22
CA LEU A 79 6.18 15.00 24.16
C LEU A 79 7.12 14.27 23.18
N ALA A 80 7.44 14.94 22.07
CA ALA A 80 8.25 14.42 20.99
C ALA A 80 9.46 15.33 20.76
N GLY A 81 10.40 15.30 21.71
CA GLY A 81 11.54 16.23 21.75
C GLY A 81 11.16 17.61 22.29
N TYR A 82 10.33 17.65 23.34
CA TYR A 82 10.00 18.87 24.07
C TYR A 82 11.06 19.15 25.14
N MET A 83 11.86 20.20 24.96
CA MET A 83 13.07 20.46 25.75
C MET A 83 12.80 21.33 26.99
N LYS A 84 11.58 21.32 27.52
CA LYS A 84 11.20 22.08 28.72
C LYS A 84 10.56 21.15 29.74
N ILE A 85 10.99 21.27 30.99
CA ILE A 85 10.41 20.51 32.11
C ILE A 85 8.94 20.89 32.25
N VAL A 86 8.05 19.91 32.31
CA VAL A 86 6.62 20.11 32.60
C VAL A 86 6.48 20.55 34.07
N GLY A 87 5.93 21.74 34.28
CA GLY A 87 5.75 22.31 35.60
C GLY A 87 4.50 21.82 36.34
N PRO A 88 4.37 22.18 37.62
CA PRO A 88 3.25 21.77 38.45
C PRO A 88 1.91 22.30 37.94
N THR A 89 1.88 23.42 37.23
CA THR A 89 0.65 24.01 36.69
C THR A 89 0.04 23.10 35.63
N LEU A 90 0.85 22.66 34.65
CA LEU A 90 0.38 21.73 33.62
C LEU A 90 0.10 20.32 34.19
N LEU A 91 0.96 19.82 35.08
CA LEU A 91 0.75 18.51 35.73
C LEU A 91 -0.55 18.46 36.54
N ALA A 92 -0.90 19.50 37.28
CA ALA A 92 -2.12 19.52 38.09
C ALA A 92 -3.41 19.29 37.28
N GLN A 93 -3.41 19.58 35.98
CA GLN A 93 -4.57 19.38 35.09
C GLN A 93 -4.43 18.14 34.19
N TYR A 94 -3.22 17.79 33.77
CA TYR A 94 -2.95 16.75 32.78
C TYR A 94 -2.14 15.55 33.31
N GLU A 95 -1.97 15.39 34.61
CA GLU A 95 -1.37 14.19 35.22
C GLU A 95 -2.06 12.90 34.71
N GLY A 96 -1.25 11.88 34.38
CA GLY A 96 -1.74 10.64 33.75
C GLY A 96 -2.21 10.80 32.30
N ARG A 97 -1.99 11.97 31.68
CA ARG A 97 -2.36 12.28 30.28
C ARG A 97 -1.22 12.91 29.49
N ILE A 98 0.01 12.85 30.00
CA ILE A 98 1.22 13.30 29.30
C ILE A 98 2.19 12.13 29.23
N ILE A 99 2.67 11.82 28.03
CA ILE A 99 3.72 10.82 27.80
C ILE A 99 4.93 11.46 27.14
N ASN A 100 6.11 10.91 27.42
CA ASN A 100 7.37 11.33 26.85
C ASN A 100 8.13 10.13 26.27
N ILE A 101 8.86 10.38 25.19
CA ILE A 101 9.88 9.46 24.68
C ILE A 101 11.26 9.97 25.08
N HIS A 102 12.08 9.07 25.59
CA HIS A 102 13.44 9.35 26.04
C HIS A 102 14.43 8.43 25.33
N PRO A 103 15.52 8.96 24.74
CA PRO A 103 16.48 8.19 23.94
C PRO A 103 17.54 7.48 24.82
N ALA A 104 17.09 6.84 25.89
CA ALA A 104 17.88 5.92 26.70
C ALA A 104 16.98 4.86 27.36
N TYR A 105 17.57 3.80 27.87
CA TYR A 105 16.87 2.75 28.61
C TYR A 105 16.72 3.14 30.09
N LEU A 106 15.73 3.98 30.41
CA LEU A 106 15.51 4.47 31.78
C LEU A 106 15.47 3.32 32.80
N PRO A 107 16.04 3.51 34.01
CA PRO A 107 16.56 4.77 34.57
C PRO A 107 17.98 5.14 34.13
N GLU A 108 18.56 4.43 33.14
CA GLU A 108 19.88 4.75 32.62
C GLU A 108 19.84 6.05 31.79
N PHE A 109 20.83 6.92 32.01
CA PHE A 109 21.06 8.17 31.25
C PHE A 109 19.83 9.10 31.12
N PRO A 110 19.20 9.54 32.23
CA PRO A 110 18.10 10.51 32.19
C PRO A 110 18.59 11.93 31.82
N GLY A 111 17.68 12.82 31.43
CA GLY A 111 17.98 14.22 31.14
C GLY A 111 18.18 14.53 29.66
N ALA A 112 18.71 15.71 29.34
CA ALA A 112 18.65 16.24 27.98
C ALA A 112 19.56 15.53 26.94
N HIS A 113 20.60 14.82 27.38
CA HIS A 113 21.68 14.32 26.51
C HIS A 113 21.89 12.80 26.60
N GLY A 114 20.82 12.02 26.81
CA GLY A 114 20.90 10.57 27.07
C GLY A 114 21.69 9.75 26.04
N ILE A 115 21.66 10.15 24.76
CA ILE A 115 22.44 9.48 23.70
C ILE A 115 23.95 9.72 23.88
N GLU A 116 24.35 10.98 24.08
CA GLU A 116 25.75 11.37 24.26
C GLU A 116 26.31 10.79 25.57
N ASP A 117 25.51 10.79 26.63
CA ASP A 117 25.89 10.20 27.92
C ASP A 117 26.13 8.69 27.80
N ALA A 118 25.24 7.96 27.12
CA ALA A 118 25.41 6.53 26.85
C ALA A 118 26.65 6.26 25.96
N TRP A 119 26.87 7.09 24.94
CA TRP A 119 28.02 6.96 24.06
C TRP A 119 29.35 7.13 24.80
N ASN A 120 29.44 8.18 25.62
CA ASN A 120 30.62 8.51 26.41
C ASN A 120 30.88 7.49 27.52
N ALA A 121 29.83 6.88 28.07
CA ALA A 121 29.94 5.80 29.05
C ALA A 121 30.48 4.48 28.47
N GLY A 122 30.52 4.31 27.15
CA GLY A 122 31.08 3.12 26.53
C GLY A 122 30.19 1.88 26.64
N VAL A 123 28.88 2.03 26.87
CA VAL A 123 27.98 0.89 27.04
C VAL A 123 27.80 0.10 25.73
N ALA A 124 27.63 -1.22 25.85
CA ALA A 124 27.38 -2.10 24.71
C ALA A 124 25.96 -1.93 24.14
N GLU A 125 25.01 -1.49 24.96
CA GLU A 125 23.62 -1.23 24.59
C GLU A 125 23.10 0.00 25.32
N SER A 126 22.30 0.81 24.63
CA SER A 126 21.41 1.82 25.23
C SER A 126 19.96 1.38 24.97
N GLY A 127 19.04 2.32 24.77
CA GLY A 127 17.67 2.01 24.41
C GLY A 127 16.81 3.22 24.18
N VAL A 128 15.51 2.97 24.09
CA VAL A 128 14.47 3.99 24.02
C VAL A 128 13.41 3.65 25.05
N THR A 129 12.92 4.66 25.77
CA THR A 129 11.85 4.52 26.75
C THR A 129 10.69 5.43 26.43
N VAL A 130 9.47 4.91 26.45
CA VAL A 130 8.24 5.72 26.52
C VAL A 130 7.66 5.58 27.92
N HIS A 131 7.39 6.70 28.58
CA HIS A 131 6.90 6.74 29.96
C HIS A 131 5.87 7.85 30.16
N TRP A 132 5.09 7.73 31.24
CA TRP A 132 4.24 8.81 31.74
C TRP A 132 5.10 9.93 32.33
N VAL A 133 4.67 11.18 32.19
CA VAL A 133 5.34 12.32 32.83
C VAL A 133 4.77 12.54 34.22
N ASP A 134 5.64 12.69 35.20
CA ASP A 134 5.33 13.06 36.58
C ASP A 134 6.12 14.32 36.98
N SER A 135 6.18 14.61 38.29
CA SER A 135 6.87 15.81 38.81
C SER A 135 8.41 15.76 38.70
N GLY A 136 8.99 14.58 38.44
CA GLY A 136 10.44 14.43 38.30
C GLY A 136 10.87 14.46 36.82
N VAL A 137 12.19 14.39 36.62
CA VAL A 137 12.78 14.33 35.27
C VAL A 137 12.99 12.88 34.91
N ASP A 138 12.24 12.39 33.92
CA ASP A 138 12.32 11.02 33.40
C ASP A 138 12.10 9.92 34.47
N THR A 139 11.27 10.20 35.48
CA THR A 139 10.98 9.28 36.60
C THR A 139 9.62 8.61 36.56
N GLY A 140 8.72 9.09 35.71
CA GLY A 140 7.36 8.57 35.68
C GLY A 140 7.28 7.13 35.18
N GLN A 141 6.12 6.51 35.40
CA GLN A 141 5.92 5.09 35.13
C GLN A 141 6.22 4.74 33.67
N ILE A 142 7.12 3.77 33.48
CA ILE A 142 7.48 3.24 32.16
C ILE A 142 6.27 2.56 31.53
N ILE A 143 6.00 2.88 30.27
CA ILE A 143 4.97 2.23 29.46
C ILE A 143 5.61 1.12 28.63
N LYS A 144 6.71 1.43 27.92
CA LYS A 144 7.40 0.46 27.08
C LYS A 144 8.85 0.87 26.83
N GLN A 145 9.71 -0.13 26.63
CA GLN A 145 11.14 0.06 26.38
C GLN A 145 11.66 -0.94 25.36
N VAL A 146 12.71 -0.54 24.65
CA VAL A 146 13.51 -1.41 23.78
C VAL A 146 14.99 -1.13 23.96
N ARG A 147 15.81 -2.18 23.91
CA ARG A 147 17.28 -2.05 23.88
C ARG A 147 17.76 -1.79 22.46
N VAL A 148 18.81 -0.97 22.35
CA VAL A 148 19.46 -0.64 21.07
C VAL A 148 20.95 -0.94 21.19
N PRO A 149 21.50 -1.85 20.37
CA PRO A 149 22.91 -2.22 20.45
C PRO A 149 23.81 -1.13 19.87
N ARG A 150 24.99 -0.99 20.47
CA ARG A 150 26.14 -0.28 19.92
C ARG A 150 27.00 -1.25 19.13
N LEU A 151 27.21 -0.98 17.85
CA LEU A 151 28.03 -1.80 16.97
C LEU A 151 29.50 -1.41 17.06
N ALA A 152 30.38 -2.33 16.65
CA ALA A 152 31.83 -2.15 16.76
C ALA A 152 32.36 -0.99 15.90
N ASP A 153 31.69 -0.69 14.79
CA ASP A 153 32.02 0.33 13.81
C ASP A 153 31.13 1.58 13.89
N ASP A 154 30.33 1.70 14.96
CA ASP A 154 29.50 2.88 15.15
C ASP A 154 30.33 4.16 15.30
N THR A 155 29.78 5.25 14.80
CA THR A 155 30.05 6.62 15.26
C THR A 155 28.90 7.08 16.15
N LEU A 156 29.04 8.25 16.80
CA LEU A 156 27.94 8.83 17.57
C LEU A 156 26.71 9.03 16.67
N GLU A 157 26.92 9.49 15.44
CA GLU A 157 25.86 9.76 14.47
C GLU A 157 25.14 8.48 14.03
N THR A 158 25.85 7.37 13.77
CA THR A 158 25.20 6.10 13.38
C THR A 158 24.47 5.45 14.56
N PHE A 159 24.99 5.64 15.78
CA PHE A 159 24.34 5.19 17.00
C PHE A 159 23.06 6.00 17.30
N GLU A 160 23.13 7.32 17.20
CA GLU A 160 21.98 8.24 17.32
C GLU A 160 20.90 7.91 16.29
N ALA A 161 21.28 7.73 15.02
CA ALA A 161 20.35 7.32 13.96
C ALA A 161 19.64 6.01 14.30
N ARG A 162 20.35 5.01 14.83
CA ARG A 162 19.75 3.73 15.23
C ARG A 162 18.78 3.86 16.40
N ILE A 163 19.08 4.73 17.37
CA ILE A 163 18.17 5.04 18.47
C ILE A 163 16.91 5.71 17.93
N HIS A 164 17.03 6.70 17.06
CA HIS A 164 15.88 7.36 16.44
C HIS A 164 15.01 6.39 15.61
N GLU A 165 15.61 5.46 14.86
CA GLU A 165 14.84 4.41 14.19
C GLU A 165 14.02 3.56 15.19
N ALA A 166 14.58 3.26 16.36
CA ALA A 166 13.83 2.57 17.42
C ALA A 166 12.70 3.45 18.00
N GLU A 167 12.90 4.77 18.12
CA GLU A 167 11.84 5.71 18.52
C GLU A 167 10.67 5.72 17.53
N TYR A 168 10.98 5.76 16.24
CA TYR A 168 10.00 5.79 15.16
C TYR A 168 9.11 4.55 15.12
N GLN A 169 9.57 3.43 15.69
CA GLN A 169 8.77 2.22 15.86
C GLN A 169 8.04 2.19 17.21
N LEU A 170 8.75 2.53 18.29
CA LEU A 170 8.23 2.38 19.65
C LEU A 170 7.10 3.38 19.96
N TYR A 171 7.26 4.64 19.56
CA TYR A 171 6.29 5.68 19.91
C TYR A 171 4.91 5.44 19.27
N PRO A 172 4.81 5.19 17.95
CA PRO A 172 3.55 4.81 17.32
C PRO A 172 2.89 3.59 17.96
N ALA A 173 3.67 2.56 18.30
CA ALA A 173 3.15 1.35 18.93
C ALA A 173 2.51 1.63 20.29
N VAL A 174 3.11 2.51 21.10
CA VAL A 174 2.55 2.95 22.38
C VAL A 174 1.29 3.79 22.18
N LEU A 175 1.28 4.70 21.20
CA LEU A 175 0.08 5.49 20.89
C LEU A 175 -1.10 4.61 20.46
N GLU A 176 -0.84 3.56 19.67
CA GLU A 176 -1.86 2.58 19.29
C GLU A 176 -2.41 1.84 20.52
N GLU A 177 -1.54 1.36 21.42
CA GLU A 177 -1.94 0.70 22.68
C GLU A 177 -2.78 1.63 23.58
N LEU A 178 -2.43 2.92 23.63
CA LEU A 178 -3.15 3.92 24.39
C LEU A 178 -4.46 4.38 23.73
N GLY A 179 -4.79 3.88 22.54
CA GLY A 179 -6.04 4.18 21.83
C GLY A 179 -6.07 5.57 21.17
N ALA A 180 -4.91 6.09 20.76
CA ALA A 180 -4.82 7.29 19.94
C ALA A 180 -5.55 7.08 18.60
N ASN A 181 -6.15 8.15 18.08
CA ASN A 181 -6.95 8.07 16.86
C ASN A 181 -6.07 7.84 15.62
N ARG A 182 -5.99 6.59 15.15
CA ARG A 182 -5.25 6.24 13.94
C ARG A 182 -5.99 6.78 12.71
N LYS A 183 -5.25 7.42 11.78
CA LYS A 183 -5.84 7.94 10.53
C LYS A 183 -6.57 6.84 9.76
N ARG A 184 -5.96 5.66 9.70
CA ARG A 184 -6.55 4.45 9.12
C ARG A 184 -7.95 4.16 9.64
N ASP A 185 -8.15 4.15 10.95
CA ASP A 185 -9.44 3.77 11.54
C ASP A 185 -10.51 4.82 11.24
N PHE A 186 -10.15 6.10 11.25
CA PHE A 186 -11.03 7.15 10.78
C PHE A 186 -11.42 6.95 9.30
N CYS A 187 -10.46 6.70 8.41
CA CYS A 187 -10.73 6.44 7.00
C CYS A 187 -11.67 5.24 6.82
N VAL A 188 -11.46 4.15 7.56
CA VAL A 188 -12.32 2.96 7.53
C VAL A 188 -13.75 3.31 7.96
N GLN A 189 -13.93 4.07 9.05
CA GLN A 189 -15.26 4.47 9.51
C GLN A 189 -15.95 5.41 8.53
N GLN A 190 -15.22 6.40 8.01
CA GLN A 190 -15.74 7.31 6.99
C GLN A 190 -16.23 6.52 5.78
N LEU A 191 -15.37 5.64 5.22
CA LEU A 191 -15.71 4.82 4.07
C LEU A 191 -16.95 3.97 4.33
N LYS A 192 -17.05 3.29 5.49
CA LYS A 192 -18.23 2.49 5.87
C LYS A 192 -19.54 3.29 5.88
N SER A 193 -19.47 4.59 6.14
CA SER A 193 -20.63 5.50 6.13
C SER A 193 -20.89 6.17 4.78
N SER A 194 -20.05 5.90 3.77
CA SER A 194 -19.96 6.68 2.54
C SER A 194 -20.57 5.99 1.30
N PRO A 195 -20.87 6.76 0.24
CA PRO A 195 -21.18 6.24 -1.09
C PRO A 195 -20.20 5.19 -1.62
N LEU A 196 -18.90 5.25 -1.28
CA LEU A 196 -17.94 4.22 -1.69
C LEU A 196 -18.24 2.86 -1.06
N PHE A 197 -18.72 2.81 0.18
CA PHE A 197 -19.17 1.57 0.78
C PHE A 197 -20.46 1.06 0.11
N ALA A 198 -21.39 1.94 -0.22
CA ALA A 198 -22.56 1.55 -1.02
C ALA A 198 -22.16 0.99 -2.40
N ILE A 199 -21.18 1.61 -3.05
CA ILE A 199 -20.59 1.17 -4.33
C ILE A 199 -19.83 -0.15 -4.18
N SER A 200 -19.19 -0.41 -3.03
CA SER A 200 -18.45 -1.63 -2.74
C SER A 200 -19.33 -2.90 -2.80
N LEU A 201 -20.64 -2.73 -2.63
CA LEU A 201 -21.65 -3.77 -2.76
C LEU A 201 -22.04 -4.06 -4.24
N GLY A 202 -21.54 -3.28 -5.20
CA GLY A 202 -21.78 -3.42 -6.64
C GLY A 202 -20.50 -3.47 -7.50
N GLY A 203 -20.62 -3.19 -8.80
CA GLY A 203 -19.51 -3.19 -9.77
C GLY A 203 -18.54 -2.01 -9.59
N LYS A 204 -17.66 -2.08 -8.57
CA LYS A 204 -16.83 -0.93 -8.11
C LYS A 204 -16.15 -0.07 -9.19
N GLU A 205 -15.53 -0.64 -10.24
CA GLU A 205 -14.89 0.16 -11.32
C GLU A 205 -15.92 1.01 -12.08
N ILE A 206 -17.04 0.41 -12.49
CA ILE A 206 -18.07 1.12 -13.26
C ILE A 206 -18.73 2.21 -12.41
N SER A 207 -18.84 2.01 -11.09
CA SER A 207 -19.42 3.00 -10.19
C SER A 207 -18.60 4.29 -10.09
N HIS A 208 -17.27 4.21 -10.08
CA HIS A 208 -16.43 5.41 -10.13
C HIS A 208 -16.56 6.11 -11.48
N SER A 209 -16.56 5.34 -12.57
CA SER A 209 -16.79 5.88 -13.93
C SER A 209 -18.18 6.52 -14.06
N ASN A 210 -19.23 5.99 -13.39
CA ASN A 210 -20.55 6.62 -13.30
C ASN A 210 -20.47 8.01 -12.68
N PHE A 211 -19.82 8.08 -11.51
CA PHE A 211 -19.72 9.33 -10.76
C PHE A 211 -18.93 10.36 -11.56
N TRP A 212 -17.80 9.96 -12.15
CA TRP A 212 -16.99 10.83 -12.97
C TRP A 212 -17.72 11.32 -14.21
N ALA A 213 -18.47 10.47 -14.92
CA ALA A 213 -19.27 10.92 -16.06
C ALA A 213 -20.30 11.97 -15.65
N TRP A 214 -21.07 11.72 -14.58
CA TRP A 214 -22.00 12.70 -14.03
C TRP A 214 -21.31 14.00 -13.62
N LEU A 215 -20.15 13.89 -12.97
CA LEU A 215 -19.38 15.03 -12.51
C LEU A 215 -18.87 15.88 -13.68
N ILE A 216 -18.35 15.25 -14.74
CA ILE A 216 -17.89 15.93 -15.96
C ILE A 216 -19.07 16.60 -16.68
N ASP A 217 -20.23 15.94 -16.76
CA ASP A 217 -21.45 16.49 -17.38
C ASP A 217 -22.13 17.59 -16.55
N LEU A 218 -21.73 17.77 -15.29
CA LEU A 218 -22.31 18.80 -14.42
C LEU A 218 -21.98 20.19 -14.95
N LYS A 219 -23.01 20.88 -15.47
CA LYS A 219 -22.90 22.23 -16.01
C LYS A 219 -23.11 23.28 -14.93
N VAL A 220 -22.17 24.21 -14.80
CA VAL A 220 -22.18 25.33 -13.86
C VAL A 220 -21.81 26.61 -14.62
N ASP A 221 -22.65 27.64 -14.52
CA ASP A 221 -22.43 28.95 -15.16
C ASP A 221 -22.06 28.87 -16.66
N GLY A 222 -22.66 27.92 -17.38
CA GLY A 222 -22.46 27.75 -18.81
C GLY A 222 -21.32 26.81 -19.21
N ILE A 223 -20.50 26.33 -18.26
CA ILE A 223 -19.36 25.45 -18.50
C ILE A 223 -19.47 24.13 -17.72
N ASN A 224 -18.60 23.17 -18.03
CA ASN A 224 -18.47 21.85 -17.42
C ASN A 224 -17.13 21.80 -16.65
N PRO A 225 -17.04 22.44 -15.46
CA PRO A 225 -15.75 22.73 -14.83
C PRO A 225 -14.94 21.46 -14.50
N PHE A 226 -15.61 20.36 -14.17
CA PHE A 226 -14.93 19.12 -13.76
C PHE A 226 -14.32 18.32 -14.92
N VAL A 227 -14.49 18.73 -16.18
CA VAL A 227 -13.68 18.18 -17.29
C VAL A 227 -12.18 18.38 -17.03
N GLU A 228 -11.83 19.45 -16.29
CA GLU A 228 -10.44 19.78 -15.94
C GLU A 228 -9.80 18.84 -14.92
N VAL A 229 -10.59 17.96 -14.27
CA VAL A 229 -10.05 16.87 -13.46
C VAL A 229 -9.15 15.98 -14.32
N PHE A 230 -9.59 15.65 -15.55
CA PHE A 230 -8.88 14.74 -16.45
C PHE A 230 -8.11 15.48 -17.55
N ILE A 231 -8.55 16.67 -17.96
CA ILE A 231 -7.88 17.47 -19.00
C ILE A 231 -7.53 18.84 -18.40
N PRO A 232 -6.38 18.99 -17.71
CA PRO A 232 -6.01 20.25 -17.10
C PRO A 232 -6.01 21.42 -18.10
N SER A 233 -6.36 22.62 -17.63
CA SER A 233 -6.34 23.84 -18.44
C SER A 233 -7.26 23.79 -19.67
N PHE A 234 -8.30 22.95 -19.66
CA PHE A 234 -9.22 22.70 -20.77
C PHE A 234 -9.76 24.00 -21.40
N TYR A 235 -10.35 24.88 -20.60
CA TYR A 235 -10.98 26.10 -21.12
C TYR A 235 -9.95 27.15 -21.54
N SER A 236 -8.86 27.29 -20.77
CA SER A 236 -7.76 28.20 -21.14
C SER A 236 -7.05 27.79 -22.43
N SER A 237 -7.13 26.51 -22.81
CA SER A 237 -6.61 25.98 -24.07
C SER A 237 -7.55 26.21 -25.27
N GLY A 238 -8.70 26.85 -25.04
CA GLY A 238 -9.70 27.14 -26.06
C GLY A 238 -10.54 25.92 -26.48
N TYR A 239 -10.63 24.90 -25.62
CA TYR A 239 -11.44 23.72 -25.89
C TYR A 239 -12.90 23.97 -25.53
N ILE A 240 -13.80 23.33 -26.27
CA ILE A 240 -15.25 23.41 -26.06
C ILE A 240 -15.77 22.02 -25.77
N TYR A 241 -16.30 21.81 -24.57
CA TYR A 241 -16.87 20.53 -24.15
C TYR A 241 -18.12 20.18 -24.97
N GLU A 242 -18.25 18.92 -25.37
CA GLU A 242 -19.44 18.41 -26.09
C GLU A 242 -20.17 17.33 -25.31
N SER A 243 -19.49 16.27 -24.86
CA SER A 243 -20.13 15.19 -24.11
C SER A 243 -19.12 14.26 -23.41
N CYS A 244 -19.61 13.48 -22.45
CA CYS A 244 -18.90 12.36 -21.83
C CYS A 244 -19.73 11.09 -22.04
N THR A 245 -19.14 10.06 -22.62
CA THR A 245 -19.81 8.77 -22.86
C THR A 245 -19.12 7.68 -22.06
N ARG A 246 -19.90 6.77 -21.49
CA ARG A 246 -19.42 5.60 -20.76
C ARG A 246 -19.45 4.33 -21.60
N GLU A 247 -18.51 3.43 -21.32
CA GLU A 247 -18.51 2.04 -21.79
C GLU A 247 -18.61 1.92 -23.33
N GLU A 248 -17.92 2.80 -24.05
CA GLU A 248 -17.94 2.85 -25.51
C GLU A 248 -16.75 2.08 -26.11
N ASP A 249 -17.01 1.07 -26.92
CA ASP A 249 -16.02 0.13 -27.47
C ASP A 249 -15.01 -0.37 -26.42
N HIS A 250 -15.52 -0.79 -25.26
CA HIS A 250 -14.75 -1.29 -24.11
C HIS A 250 -13.92 -0.24 -23.35
N ARG A 251 -14.04 1.05 -23.70
CA ARG A 251 -13.42 2.15 -22.93
C ARG A 251 -14.29 2.56 -21.76
N ASP A 252 -13.69 2.88 -20.61
CA ASP A 252 -14.48 3.27 -19.44
C ASP A 252 -15.18 4.63 -19.62
N LEU A 253 -14.44 5.63 -20.10
CA LEU A 253 -14.96 6.97 -20.43
C LEU A 253 -14.34 7.53 -21.71
N SER A 254 -15.17 8.13 -22.55
CA SER A 254 -14.79 8.93 -23.71
C SER A 254 -15.27 10.36 -23.51
N ILE A 255 -14.35 11.33 -23.38
CA ILE A 255 -14.65 12.76 -23.28
C ILE A 255 -14.48 13.40 -24.66
N TYR A 256 -15.56 13.92 -25.21
CA TYR A 256 -15.62 14.54 -26.53
C TYR A 256 -15.63 16.06 -26.43
N TYR A 257 -14.80 16.71 -27.24
CA TYR A 257 -14.67 18.17 -27.26
C TYR A 257 -14.19 18.69 -28.62
N GLN A 258 -14.40 19.98 -28.87
CA GLN A 258 -13.88 20.68 -30.04
C GLN A 258 -12.56 21.39 -29.71
N GLN A 259 -11.61 21.29 -30.63
CA GLN A 259 -10.37 22.06 -30.65
C GLN A 259 -10.22 22.68 -32.03
N LYS A 260 -10.32 24.02 -32.14
CA LYS A 260 -10.20 24.76 -33.40
C LYS A 260 -11.12 24.23 -34.52
N GLY A 261 -12.34 23.82 -34.17
CA GLY A 261 -13.34 23.27 -35.11
C GLY A 261 -13.12 21.81 -35.51
N GLN A 262 -12.18 21.11 -34.88
CA GLN A 262 -11.97 19.69 -35.04
C GLN A 262 -12.41 18.94 -33.77
N GLY A 263 -13.20 17.88 -33.94
CA GLY A 263 -13.60 17.01 -32.83
C GLY A 263 -12.43 16.17 -32.32
N LYS A 264 -12.28 16.12 -31.00
CA LYS A 264 -11.25 15.37 -30.27
C LYS A 264 -11.91 14.46 -29.24
N CYS A 265 -11.24 13.37 -28.93
CA CYS A 265 -11.63 12.46 -27.86
C CYS A 265 -10.45 12.25 -26.89
N HIS A 266 -10.74 12.43 -25.60
CA HIS A 266 -9.85 12.04 -24.51
C HIS A 266 -10.44 10.81 -23.81
N ILE A 267 -9.66 9.73 -23.72
CA ILE A 267 -10.10 8.48 -23.11
C ILE A 267 -9.66 8.44 -21.64
N VAL A 268 -10.55 8.09 -20.71
CA VAL A 268 -10.16 7.81 -19.32
C VAL A 268 -10.41 6.35 -19.01
N GLU A 269 -9.38 5.66 -18.54
CA GLU A 269 -9.41 4.25 -18.14
C GLU A 269 -9.27 4.13 -16.62
N ASN A 270 -10.24 3.46 -16.00
CA ASN A 270 -10.30 3.20 -14.57
C ASN A 270 -9.67 1.86 -14.22
N LYS A 271 -8.51 1.85 -13.56
CA LYS A 271 -7.81 0.61 -13.19
C LYS A 271 -7.76 0.40 -11.69
N LEU A 272 -8.91 0.59 -11.01
CA LEU A 272 -8.98 0.38 -9.57
C LEU A 272 -8.84 -1.10 -9.20
N LYS A 273 -9.36 -2.02 -10.03
CA LYS A 273 -9.35 -3.47 -9.78
C LYS A 273 -8.49 -4.26 -10.76
N SER A 274 -7.68 -3.58 -11.56
CA SER A 274 -6.84 -4.20 -12.57
C SER A 274 -5.54 -3.40 -12.69
N LEU A 275 -4.50 -4.00 -13.27
CA LEU A 275 -3.37 -3.21 -13.72
C LEU A 275 -3.60 -2.80 -15.17
N PRO A 276 -3.22 -1.58 -15.57
CA PRO A 276 -3.26 -1.19 -16.97
C PRO A 276 -2.31 -2.08 -17.80
N ILE A 277 -2.71 -2.37 -19.03
CA ILE A 277 -1.94 -3.14 -20.00
C ILE A 277 -1.63 -2.23 -21.19
N GLY A 278 -0.35 -2.01 -21.50
CA GLY A 278 0.05 -1.08 -22.55
C GLY A 278 -0.52 -1.42 -23.93
N GLU A 279 -0.58 -2.70 -24.28
CA GLU A 279 -1.15 -3.17 -25.55
C GLU A 279 -2.65 -2.81 -25.70
N GLN A 280 -3.43 -2.87 -24.62
CA GLN A 280 -4.84 -2.46 -24.62
C GLN A 280 -4.97 -0.98 -24.98
N LEU A 281 -4.13 -0.13 -24.39
CA LEU A 281 -4.17 1.32 -24.57
C LEU A 281 -3.71 1.72 -25.97
N LEU A 282 -2.68 1.06 -26.51
CA LEU A 282 -2.25 1.23 -27.89
C LEU A 282 -3.33 0.80 -28.89
N LYS A 283 -4.08 -0.27 -28.59
CA LYS A 283 -5.23 -0.68 -29.41
C LYS A 283 -6.32 0.40 -29.44
N TYR A 284 -6.58 1.08 -28.32
CA TYR A 284 -7.53 2.19 -28.30
C TYR A 284 -7.08 3.36 -29.18
N GLU A 285 -5.80 3.70 -29.14
CA GLU A 285 -5.22 4.75 -30.01
C GLU A 285 -5.30 4.36 -31.50
N GLN A 286 -4.79 3.17 -31.85
CA GLN A 286 -4.66 2.73 -33.25
C GLN A 286 -6.02 2.44 -33.91
N ASN A 287 -6.98 1.93 -33.14
CA ASN A 287 -8.28 1.53 -33.65
C ASN A 287 -9.39 2.55 -33.37
N PHE A 288 -9.05 3.75 -32.89
CA PHE A 288 -10.05 4.77 -32.60
C PHE A 288 -10.83 5.14 -33.87
N LYS A 289 -12.15 4.91 -33.84
CA LYS A 289 -13.04 5.18 -34.97
C LYS A 289 -14.34 5.81 -34.49
N LYS A 290 -14.44 7.13 -34.58
CA LYS A 290 -15.68 7.87 -34.33
C LYS A 290 -15.83 8.97 -35.39
N LYS A 291 -17.01 9.04 -36.02
CA LYS A 291 -17.27 10.02 -37.08
C LYS A 291 -17.07 11.45 -36.56
N ASN A 292 -16.25 12.25 -37.23
CA ASN A 292 -15.90 13.64 -36.91
C ASN A 292 -15.00 13.83 -35.67
N TYR A 293 -14.46 12.76 -35.08
CA TYR A 293 -13.56 12.84 -33.93
C TYR A 293 -12.29 12.04 -34.17
N GLU A 294 -11.20 12.51 -33.59
CA GLU A 294 -9.95 11.76 -33.49
C GLU A 294 -9.51 11.60 -32.04
N PHE A 295 -8.78 10.52 -31.77
CA PHE A 295 -8.11 10.34 -30.49
C PHE A 295 -7.09 11.46 -30.29
N SER A 296 -7.13 12.12 -29.13
CA SER A 296 -6.20 13.18 -28.79
C SER A 296 -5.21 12.78 -27.70
N SER A 297 -5.69 12.12 -26.66
CA SER A 297 -4.88 11.72 -25.49
C SER A 297 -5.71 10.78 -24.60
N GLY A 298 -5.07 10.19 -23.60
CA GLY A 298 -5.79 9.44 -22.59
C GLY A 298 -5.27 9.64 -21.18
N THR A 299 -6.06 9.21 -20.20
CA THR A 299 -5.73 9.15 -18.79
C THR A 299 -5.90 7.72 -18.30
N ILE A 300 -4.86 7.19 -17.68
CA ILE A 300 -4.91 5.93 -16.95
C ILE A 300 -4.97 6.29 -15.48
N THR A 301 -5.99 5.80 -14.77
CA THR A 301 -6.05 5.95 -13.31
C THR A 301 -5.56 4.69 -12.60
N GLY A 302 -5.09 4.83 -11.37
CA GLY A 302 -4.64 3.68 -10.57
C GLY A 302 -4.10 4.11 -9.20
N LEU A 303 -3.69 3.15 -8.38
CA LEU A 303 -3.05 3.42 -7.09
C LEU A 303 -1.64 4.01 -7.28
N THR A 304 -0.88 3.43 -8.20
CA THR A 304 0.50 3.82 -8.52
C THR A 304 0.71 3.82 -10.03
N LYS A 305 1.70 4.59 -10.48
CA LYS A 305 2.08 4.63 -11.89
C LYS A 305 2.86 3.36 -12.24
N VAL A 306 2.29 2.52 -13.09
CA VAL A 306 2.91 1.26 -13.53
C VAL A 306 3.23 1.23 -15.03
N LEU A 307 2.78 2.22 -15.79
CA LEU A 307 3.02 2.35 -17.24
C LEU A 307 3.33 3.80 -17.59
N GLU A 308 4.08 3.95 -18.68
CA GLU A 308 4.39 5.23 -19.28
C GLU A 308 4.22 5.10 -20.79
N LEU A 309 3.33 5.90 -21.37
CA LEU A 309 3.02 5.93 -22.80
C LEU A 309 2.91 7.40 -23.22
N GLN A 310 3.44 7.74 -24.39
CA GLN A 310 3.55 9.13 -24.83
C GLN A 310 2.20 9.87 -24.86
N SER A 311 1.15 9.21 -25.35
CA SER A 311 -0.20 9.80 -25.50
C SER A 311 -1.08 9.65 -24.25
N TRP A 312 -0.57 9.08 -23.15
CA TRP A 312 -1.35 8.79 -21.95
C TRP A 312 -0.70 9.35 -20.68
N GLN A 313 -1.48 10.10 -19.90
CA GLN A 313 -1.06 10.53 -18.56
C GLN A 313 -1.53 9.52 -17.50
N PHE A 314 -0.85 9.51 -16.36
CA PHE A 314 -1.28 8.78 -15.17
C PHE A 314 -1.87 9.74 -14.14
N LEU A 315 -3.03 9.40 -13.57
CA LEU A 315 -3.59 10.10 -12.41
C LEU A 315 -3.85 9.11 -11.28
N SER A 316 -3.30 9.39 -10.10
CA SER A 316 -3.68 8.64 -8.91
C SER A 316 -5.05 9.08 -8.41
N TYR A 317 -5.74 8.21 -7.66
CA TYR A 317 -7.02 8.55 -7.02
C TYR A 317 -6.90 9.74 -6.06
N LYS A 318 -5.75 9.90 -5.41
CA LYS A 318 -5.41 11.06 -4.59
C LYS A 318 -5.36 12.35 -5.41
N VAL A 319 -4.66 12.36 -6.54
CA VAL A 319 -4.60 13.52 -7.44
C VAL A 319 -5.98 13.86 -8.02
N ILE A 320 -6.80 12.85 -8.34
CA ILE A 320 -8.18 13.06 -8.78
C ILE A 320 -8.98 13.77 -7.69
N SER A 321 -8.87 13.31 -6.43
CA SER A 321 -9.51 13.96 -5.28
C SER A 321 -9.08 15.42 -5.13
N GLU A 322 -7.78 15.68 -5.13
CA GLU A 322 -7.21 17.03 -5.01
C GLU A 322 -7.72 17.97 -6.10
N ARG A 323 -7.76 17.51 -7.36
CA ARG A 323 -8.30 18.29 -8.48
C ARG A 323 -9.79 18.57 -8.32
N ILE A 324 -10.58 17.58 -7.89
CA ILE A 324 -12.01 17.77 -7.64
C ILE A 324 -12.24 18.83 -6.56
N ILE A 325 -11.53 18.73 -5.43
CA ILE A 325 -11.65 19.68 -4.31
C ILE A 325 -11.26 21.08 -4.77
N ASN A 326 -10.12 21.21 -5.47
CA ASN A 326 -9.65 22.50 -5.97
C ASN A 326 -10.67 23.16 -6.91
N ILE A 327 -11.23 22.42 -7.87
CA ILE A 327 -12.27 22.93 -8.77
C ILE A 327 -13.50 23.34 -7.96
N LEU A 328 -13.93 22.53 -7.00
CA LEU A 328 -15.12 22.79 -6.19
C LEU A 328 -14.98 24.06 -5.33
N GLU A 329 -13.80 24.29 -4.74
CA GLU A 329 -13.50 25.49 -3.95
C GLU A 329 -13.59 26.77 -4.78
N HIS A 330 -13.16 26.73 -6.05
CA HIS A 330 -13.13 27.90 -6.94
C HIS A 330 -14.39 28.05 -7.79
N THR A 331 -15.26 27.03 -7.83
CA THR A 331 -16.52 27.07 -8.59
C THR A 331 -17.68 27.53 -7.69
N LYS A 332 -18.23 28.69 -8.02
CA LYS A 332 -19.49 29.21 -7.43
C LYS A 332 -20.69 28.63 -8.19
N GLY A 333 -21.90 28.77 -7.67
CA GLY A 333 -23.12 28.34 -8.37
C GLY A 333 -23.47 26.84 -8.29
N ILE A 334 -22.59 26.00 -7.73
CA ILE A 334 -22.91 24.60 -7.41
C ILE A 334 -23.88 24.56 -6.22
N SER A 335 -24.99 23.82 -6.34
CA SER A 335 -25.95 23.64 -5.25
C SER A 335 -25.29 23.04 -4.01
N SER A 336 -25.80 23.36 -2.82
CA SER A 336 -25.25 22.84 -1.55
C SER A 336 -25.19 21.31 -1.54
N ILE A 337 -26.25 20.64 -2.01
CA ILE A 337 -26.32 19.18 -2.06
C ILE A 337 -25.29 18.58 -3.01
N ASN A 338 -25.08 19.15 -4.20
CA ASN A 338 -24.05 18.66 -5.12
C ASN A 338 -22.67 18.90 -4.52
N ARG A 339 -22.44 20.05 -3.88
CA ARG A 339 -21.16 20.38 -3.23
C ARG A 339 -20.83 19.37 -2.13
N GLU A 340 -21.79 19.04 -1.28
CA GLU A 340 -21.65 18.02 -0.24
C GLU A 340 -21.34 16.64 -0.82
N LEU A 341 -22.08 16.21 -1.84
CA LEU A 341 -21.86 14.91 -2.51
C LEU A 341 -20.49 14.83 -3.18
N ILE A 342 -20.05 15.90 -3.85
CA ILE A 342 -18.75 15.96 -4.52
C ILE A 342 -17.61 15.94 -3.51
N MET A 343 -17.70 16.74 -2.44
CA MET A 343 -16.71 16.70 -1.35
C MET A 343 -16.63 15.33 -0.70
N LEU A 344 -17.78 14.72 -0.42
CA LEU A 344 -17.84 13.38 0.18
C LEU A 344 -17.09 12.37 -0.70
N TYR A 345 -17.44 12.30 -1.99
CA TYR A 345 -16.76 11.41 -2.93
C TYR A 345 -15.24 11.65 -3.02
N ALA A 346 -14.82 12.91 -3.13
CA ALA A 346 -13.40 13.26 -3.20
C ALA A 346 -12.65 12.82 -1.94
N ASN A 347 -13.20 13.08 -0.76
CA ASN A 347 -12.60 12.64 0.49
C ASN A 347 -12.53 11.12 0.60
N ASP A 348 -13.58 10.43 0.17
CA ASP A 348 -13.66 8.98 0.25
C ASP A 348 -12.65 8.30 -0.69
N ILE A 349 -12.52 8.76 -1.93
CA ILE A 349 -11.59 8.15 -2.88
C ILE A 349 -10.13 8.38 -2.46
N SER A 350 -9.84 9.54 -1.83
CA SER A 350 -8.54 9.79 -1.21
C SER A 350 -8.31 8.84 -0.03
N CYS A 351 -9.28 8.70 0.88
CA CYS A 351 -9.18 7.80 2.03
C CYS A 351 -8.93 6.35 1.61
N LEU A 352 -9.66 5.87 0.60
CA LEU A 352 -9.47 4.53 0.05
C LEU A 352 -8.07 4.37 -0.56
N SER A 353 -7.60 5.36 -1.31
CA SER A 353 -6.27 5.35 -1.91
C SER A 353 -5.18 5.28 -0.84
N ASP A 354 -5.25 6.12 0.18
CA ASP A 354 -4.27 6.16 1.27
C ASP A 354 -4.27 4.83 2.06
N LEU A 355 -5.44 4.26 2.35
CA LEU A 355 -5.56 2.94 3.02
C LEU A 355 -4.91 1.82 2.23
N LEU A 356 -5.17 1.74 0.92
CA LEU A 356 -4.61 0.70 0.06
C LEU A 356 -3.09 0.84 -0.07
N LEU A 357 -2.59 2.07 -0.22
CA LEU A 357 -1.15 2.35 -0.29
C LEU A 357 -0.45 2.05 1.05
N GLU A 358 -1.04 2.40 2.19
CA GLU A 358 -0.52 2.06 3.53
C GLU A 358 -0.41 0.53 3.71
N GLU A 359 -1.43 -0.23 3.30
CA GLU A 359 -1.38 -1.70 3.37
C GLU A 359 -0.32 -2.28 2.41
N ILE A 360 -0.21 -1.76 1.19
CA ILE A 360 0.81 -2.20 0.22
C ILE A 360 2.21 -1.98 0.78
N GLU A 361 2.49 -0.79 1.30
CA GLU A 361 3.81 -0.43 1.83
C GLU A 361 4.14 -1.25 3.09
N SER A 362 3.21 -1.37 4.03
CA SER A 362 3.41 -2.13 5.27
C SER A 362 3.59 -3.64 5.05
N THR A 363 3.23 -4.16 3.87
CA THR A 363 3.35 -5.57 3.53
C THR A 363 4.40 -5.88 2.44
N LYS A 364 5.19 -4.88 2.01
CA LYS A 364 6.12 -5.00 0.88
C LYS A 364 7.13 -6.14 1.03
N ASP A 365 7.64 -6.38 2.23
CA ASP A 365 8.69 -7.38 2.48
C ASP A 365 8.15 -8.80 2.74
N ARG A 366 6.82 -8.96 2.79
CA ARG A 366 6.16 -10.23 3.12
C ARG A 366 5.52 -10.85 1.90
N TYR A 367 5.41 -12.17 1.88
CA TYR A 367 4.45 -12.83 1.01
C TYR A 367 3.04 -12.59 1.55
N VAL A 368 2.11 -12.18 0.69
CA VAL A 368 0.75 -11.83 1.10
C VAL A 368 -0.25 -12.63 0.27
N TRP A 369 -1.12 -13.35 0.96
CA TRP A 369 -2.16 -14.20 0.34
C TRP A 369 -3.56 -13.89 0.89
N LYS A 370 -3.67 -12.95 1.82
CA LYS A 370 -4.93 -12.39 2.33
C LYS A 370 -4.72 -10.92 2.70
N GLY A 371 -5.74 -10.10 2.48
CA GLY A 371 -5.75 -8.72 2.97
C GLY A 371 -5.97 -8.65 4.48
N SER A 372 -5.75 -7.47 5.05
CA SER A 372 -6.17 -7.15 6.41
C SER A 372 -7.69 -7.19 6.56
N ARG A 373 -8.15 -7.45 7.80
CA ARG A 373 -9.58 -7.56 8.12
C ARG A 373 -10.38 -6.32 7.71
N TYR A 374 -9.82 -5.12 7.89
CA TYR A 374 -10.54 -3.90 7.54
C TYR A 374 -10.75 -3.76 6.02
N LEU A 375 -9.82 -4.26 5.18
CA LEU A 375 -10.03 -4.31 3.73
C LEU A 375 -11.10 -5.33 3.35
N GLU A 376 -11.20 -6.47 4.03
CA GLU A 376 -12.30 -7.44 3.83
C GLU A 376 -13.66 -6.85 4.21
N GLU A 377 -13.70 -6.04 5.27
CA GLU A 377 -14.91 -5.30 5.71
C GLU A 377 -15.31 -4.22 4.70
N LEU A 378 -14.34 -3.51 4.12
CA LEU A 378 -14.55 -2.55 3.04
C LEU A 378 -14.78 -3.21 1.67
N LYS A 379 -14.64 -4.54 1.56
CA LYS A 379 -14.67 -5.31 0.31
C LYS A 379 -13.59 -4.87 -0.68
N PHE A 380 -12.42 -4.42 -0.24
CA PHE A 380 -11.28 -4.05 -1.10
C PHE A 380 -10.07 -5.00 -0.95
N ASP A 381 -10.25 -6.11 -0.22
CA ASP A 381 -9.25 -7.18 -0.08
C ASP A 381 -8.80 -7.74 -1.44
N ASP A 382 -9.74 -7.92 -2.37
CA ASP A 382 -9.49 -8.42 -3.72
C ASP A 382 -8.62 -7.46 -4.55
N VAL A 383 -8.86 -6.14 -4.43
CA VAL A 383 -8.09 -5.09 -5.12
C VAL A 383 -6.66 -5.08 -4.61
N PHE A 384 -6.51 -5.08 -3.29
CA PHE A 384 -5.20 -5.14 -2.64
C PHE A 384 -4.42 -6.39 -3.07
N LEU A 385 -5.03 -7.58 -2.98
CA LEU A 385 -4.39 -8.83 -3.37
C LEU A 385 -4.01 -8.84 -4.85
N LYS A 386 -4.86 -8.28 -5.72
CA LYS A 386 -4.54 -8.14 -7.14
C LYS A 386 -3.31 -7.30 -7.37
N TYR A 387 -3.22 -6.15 -6.71
CA TYR A 387 -2.08 -5.27 -6.85
C TYR A 387 -0.79 -5.97 -6.39
N VAL A 388 -0.77 -6.46 -5.15
CA VAL A 388 0.43 -7.09 -4.56
C VAL A 388 0.85 -8.34 -5.32
N SER A 389 -0.10 -9.16 -5.78
CA SER A 389 0.24 -10.38 -6.52
C SER A 389 0.81 -10.09 -7.91
N ASN A 390 0.36 -9.02 -8.57
CA ASN A 390 0.98 -8.60 -9.84
C ASN A 390 2.41 -8.10 -9.65
N GLU A 391 2.66 -7.32 -8.58
CA GLU A 391 4.01 -6.84 -8.27
C GLU A 391 4.96 -8.02 -7.98
N ILE A 392 4.50 -9.00 -7.20
CA ILE A 392 5.23 -10.24 -6.96
C ILE A 392 5.46 -11.01 -8.28
N ALA A 393 4.46 -11.14 -9.14
CA ALA A 393 4.60 -11.83 -10.42
C ALA A 393 5.64 -11.15 -11.34
N ARG A 394 5.64 -9.82 -11.43
CA ARG A 394 6.65 -9.05 -12.20
C ARG A 394 8.05 -9.18 -11.62
N GLU A 395 8.16 -9.23 -10.29
CA GLU A 395 9.43 -9.47 -9.62
C GLU A 395 9.97 -10.88 -9.93
N ILE A 396 9.12 -11.91 -9.82
CA ILE A 396 9.45 -13.28 -10.21
C ILE A 396 9.87 -13.32 -11.68
N GLU A 397 9.10 -12.72 -12.58
CA GLU A 397 9.39 -12.68 -14.01
C GLU A 397 10.78 -12.12 -14.30
N ARG A 398 11.16 -11.00 -13.67
CA ARG A 398 12.51 -10.43 -13.80
C ARG A 398 13.61 -11.37 -13.30
N GLU A 399 13.34 -12.14 -12.25
CA GLU A 399 14.30 -13.06 -11.64
C GLU A 399 14.47 -14.38 -12.42
N VAL A 400 13.44 -14.80 -13.16
CA VAL A 400 13.42 -16.12 -13.83
C VAL A 400 13.54 -16.06 -15.36
N MET A 401 13.24 -14.92 -15.99
CA MET A 401 13.42 -14.73 -17.44
C MET A 401 14.88 -14.41 -17.81
N ILE A 402 15.79 -15.30 -17.41
CA ILE A 402 17.23 -15.20 -17.71
C ILE A 402 17.75 -16.52 -18.29
N PRO A 403 18.86 -16.51 -19.06
CA PRO A 403 19.39 -17.73 -19.72
C PRO A 403 19.66 -18.90 -18.77
N ALA A 404 19.95 -18.64 -17.49
CA ALA A 404 20.18 -19.67 -16.48
C ALA A 404 18.97 -20.59 -16.24
N PHE A 405 17.75 -20.15 -16.59
CA PHE A 405 16.52 -20.94 -16.46
C PHE A 405 15.95 -21.40 -17.80
N GLN A 406 16.75 -21.37 -18.87
CA GLN A 406 16.36 -21.91 -20.18
C GLN A 406 16.30 -23.44 -20.16
N SER A 407 15.23 -24.01 -20.72
CA SER A 407 15.10 -25.46 -20.97
C SER A 407 14.95 -25.75 -22.47
N GLU A 408 14.86 -27.02 -22.83
CA GLU A 408 14.49 -27.48 -24.18
C GLU A 408 13.09 -26.99 -24.60
N TRP A 409 12.22 -26.66 -23.65
CA TRP A 409 10.87 -26.14 -23.89
C TRP A 409 10.80 -24.61 -23.88
N GLY A 410 11.94 -23.92 -23.80
CA GLY A 410 11.99 -22.46 -23.69
C GLY A 410 12.29 -21.95 -22.29
N LEU A 411 12.11 -20.63 -22.10
CA LEU A 411 12.05 -19.98 -20.80
C LEU A 411 10.71 -20.26 -20.12
N PRO A 412 10.64 -20.22 -18.76
CA PRO A 412 9.38 -20.32 -18.07
C PRO A 412 8.50 -19.11 -18.38
N LYS A 413 7.20 -19.34 -18.57
CA LYS A 413 6.19 -18.28 -18.66
C LYS A 413 5.65 -18.00 -17.27
N VAL A 414 5.69 -16.73 -16.85
CA VAL A 414 5.02 -16.28 -15.63
C VAL A 414 3.64 -15.76 -16.00
N ALA A 415 2.61 -16.34 -15.40
CA ALA A 415 1.23 -15.95 -15.63
C ALA A 415 0.51 -15.72 -14.31
N ILE A 416 -0.33 -14.69 -14.26
CA ILE A 416 -1.17 -14.39 -13.10
C ILE A 416 -2.64 -14.56 -13.47
N SER A 417 -3.39 -15.21 -12.60
CA SER A 417 -4.85 -15.35 -12.73
C SER A 417 -5.55 -15.08 -11.40
N PHE A 418 -6.83 -14.73 -11.48
CA PHE A 418 -7.65 -14.41 -10.32
C PHE A 418 -8.95 -15.19 -10.36
N HIS A 419 -9.13 -16.12 -9.42
CA HIS A 419 -10.33 -16.95 -9.31
C HIS A 419 -10.81 -16.97 -7.86
N ASN A 420 -12.12 -16.77 -7.62
CA ASN A 420 -12.73 -16.81 -6.28
C ASN A 420 -11.98 -15.97 -5.23
N LYS A 421 -11.56 -14.75 -5.60
CA LYS A 421 -10.75 -13.81 -4.78
C LYS A 421 -9.35 -14.29 -4.40
N LYS A 422 -8.85 -15.36 -5.02
CA LYS A 422 -7.47 -15.81 -4.87
C LYS A 422 -6.66 -15.40 -6.08
N ALA A 423 -5.44 -14.94 -5.82
CA ALA A 423 -4.43 -14.79 -6.84
C ALA A 423 -3.70 -16.12 -7.00
N THR A 424 -3.49 -16.51 -8.26
CA THR A 424 -2.64 -17.65 -8.62
C THR A 424 -1.53 -17.15 -9.53
N ILE A 425 -0.28 -17.41 -9.14
CA ILE A 425 0.90 -17.13 -9.96
C ILE A 425 1.45 -18.46 -10.44
N ASP A 426 1.46 -18.65 -11.75
CA ASP A 426 2.03 -19.82 -12.42
C ASP A 426 3.39 -19.44 -13.02
N ILE A 427 4.40 -20.30 -12.81
CA ILE A 427 5.71 -20.23 -13.46
C ILE A 427 5.94 -21.56 -14.17
N LYS A 428 5.64 -21.63 -15.47
CA LYS A 428 5.49 -22.90 -16.21
C LYS A 428 6.36 -22.96 -17.46
N TYR A 429 6.91 -24.13 -17.71
CA TYR A 429 7.41 -24.53 -19.02
C TYR A 429 6.32 -25.29 -19.76
N HIS A 430 6.12 -24.97 -21.03
CA HIS A 430 5.06 -25.55 -21.85
C HIS A 430 5.69 -26.32 -23.01
N GLN A 431 5.33 -27.59 -23.15
CA GLN A 431 5.69 -28.35 -24.34
C GLN A 431 4.67 -28.06 -25.44
N GLN A 432 5.16 -27.78 -26.64
CA GLN A 432 4.34 -27.48 -27.82
C GLN A 432 4.54 -28.57 -28.88
N PHE A 433 3.47 -28.91 -29.59
CA PHE A 433 3.48 -29.79 -30.77
C PHE A 433 2.42 -29.28 -31.75
N ASP A 434 2.78 -29.08 -33.02
CA ASP A 434 1.90 -28.52 -34.05
C ASP A 434 1.13 -27.27 -33.59
N ASP A 435 1.85 -26.31 -32.99
CA ASP A 435 1.32 -25.06 -32.42
C ASP A 435 0.26 -25.23 -31.31
N GLN A 436 0.17 -26.42 -30.71
CA GLN A 436 -0.70 -26.70 -29.56
C GLN A 436 0.10 -27.07 -28.32
N GLU A 437 -0.35 -26.58 -27.16
CA GLU A 437 0.20 -26.99 -25.88
C GLU A 437 -0.22 -28.43 -25.59
N VAL A 438 0.76 -29.32 -25.43
CA VAL A 438 0.51 -30.75 -25.16
C VAL A 438 0.62 -31.10 -23.68
N GLY A 439 1.35 -30.30 -22.91
CA GLY A 439 1.50 -30.42 -21.48
C GLY A 439 2.43 -29.37 -20.90
N PHE A 440 2.50 -29.31 -19.58
CA PHE A 440 3.33 -28.34 -18.86
C PHE A 440 3.91 -28.95 -17.57
N ILE A 441 4.96 -28.30 -17.07
CA ILE A 441 5.54 -28.54 -15.75
C ILE A 441 6.05 -27.21 -15.18
N GLY A 442 5.93 -27.01 -13.87
CA GLY A 442 6.40 -25.79 -13.24
C GLY A 442 5.89 -25.57 -11.83
N ILE A 443 6.02 -24.34 -11.37
CA ILE A 443 5.64 -23.93 -10.02
C ILE A 443 4.32 -23.19 -10.09
N GLN A 444 3.45 -23.39 -9.10
CA GLN A 444 2.23 -22.62 -8.92
C GLN A 444 2.15 -22.13 -7.47
N ILE A 445 1.86 -20.84 -7.30
CA ILE A 445 1.65 -20.20 -6.01
C ILE A 445 0.17 -19.85 -5.92
N GLU A 446 -0.54 -20.43 -4.95
CA GLU A 446 -1.97 -20.15 -4.72
C GLU A 446 -2.26 -20.11 -3.21
N GLY A 447 -2.74 -18.96 -2.73
CA GLY A 447 -3.07 -18.80 -1.30
C GLY A 447 -1.83 -19.02 -0.42
N LYS A 448 -1.88 -19.98 0.51
CA LYS A 448 -0.69 -20.33 1.33
C LYS A 448 0.18 -21.42 0.72
N GLN A 449 -0.09 -21.84 -0.51
CA GLN A 449 0.50 -23.06 -1.07
C GLN A 449 1.52 -22.71 -2.14
N PHE A 450 2.75 -23.18 -1.95
CA PHE A 450 3.72 -23.33 -3.03
C PHE A 450 3.58 -24.73 -3.58
N ARG A 451 3.28 -24.84 -4.87
CA ARG A 451 2.99 -26.10 -5.54
C ARG A 451 4.00 -26.40 -6.62
N LEU A 452 4.56 -27.61 -6.60
CA LEU A 452 5.12 -28.25 -7.78
C LEU A 452 3.95 -28.79 -8.59
N HIS A 453 3.84 -28.42 -9.86
CA HIS A 453 2.60 -28.54 -10.64
C HIS A 453 2.89 -28.99 -12.08
N SER A 454 2.15 -29.99 -12.55
CA SER A 454 2.26 -30.48 -13.93
C SER A 454 0.92 -31.05 -14.38
N GLY A 455 0.68 -31.03 -15.70
CA GLY A 455 -0.51 -31.61 -16.29
C GLY A 455 -0.38 -31.76 -17.80
N ALA A 456 -1.04 -32.79 -18.32
CA ALA A 456 -1.23 -32.98 -19.75
C ALA A 456 -2.39 -32.11 -20.26
N ARG A 457 -2.30 -31.67 -21.52
CA ARG A 457 -3.34 -30.87 -22.20
C ARG A 457 -4.02 -31.65 -23.33
N ILE A 458 -3.41 -32.73 -23.81
CA ILE A 458 -3.98 -33.65 -24.79
C ILE A 458 -4.25 -35.02 -24.17
N GLY A 459 -5.46 -35.55 -24.38
CA GLY A 459 -5.97 -36.78 -23.76
C GLY A 459 -5.45 -38.10 -24.33
N GLU A 460 -4.72 -38.08 -25.46
CA GLU A 460 -4.17 -39.28 -26.13
C GLU A 460 -2.77 -39.69 -25.65
N SER A 461 -2.19 -38.97 -24.67
CA SER A 461 -0.95 -39.39 -24.03
C SER A 461 -1.21 -40.35 -22.86
N SER A 462 -0.33 -41.33 -22.63
CA SER A 462 -0.34 -42.16 -21.42
C SER A 462 -0.21 -41.29 -20.15
N LEU A 463 0.45 -40.14 -20.26
CA LEU A 463 0.58 -39.08 -19.25
C LEU A 463 -0.70 -38.25 -19.06
N GLY A 464 -1.70 -38.40 -19.92
CA GLY A 464 -3.07 -37.94 -19.68
C GLY A 464 -3.72 -38.66 -18.49
N ASN A 465 -3.23 -39.86 -18.15
CA ASN A 465 -3.56 -40.53 -16.89
C ASN A 465 -2.73 -39.94 -15.74
N LYS A 466 -3.43 -39.42 -14.73
CA LYS A 466 -2.81 -38.77 -13.56
C LYS A 466 -1.89 -39.67 -12.75
N ASP A 467 -2.21 -40.96 -12.62
CA ASP A 467 -1.38 -41.89 -11.85
C ASP A 467 -0.09 -42.22 -12.62
N ASN A 468 -0.17 -42.33 -13.96
CA ASN A 468 1.02 -42.47 -14.81
C ASN A 468 1.91 -41.23 -14.75
N LEU A 469 1.33 -40.04 -14.91
CA LEU A 469 2.08 -38.78 -14.80
C LEU A 469 2.72 -38.62 -13.42
N PHE A 470 1.99 -38.95 -12.36
CA PHE A 470 2.53 -38.92 -11.01
C PHE A 470 3.74 -39.86 -10.84
N ASN A 471 3.60 -41.12 -11.27
CA ASN A 471 4.70 -42.09 -11.21
C ASN A 471 5.90 -41.64 -12.05
N LYS A 472 5.66 -41.04 -13.22
CA LYS A 472 6.72 -40.51 -14.08
C LYS A 472 7.45 -39.35 -13.40
N LEU A 473 6.73 -38.43 -12.77
CA LEU A 473 7.34 -37.31 -12.05
C LEU A 473 8.11 -37.76 -10.79
N LEU A 474 7.69 -38.85 -10.14
CA LEU A 474 8.47 -39.50 -9.08
C LEU A 474 9.75 -40.13 -9.61
N GLU A 475 9.66 -40.89 -10.71
CA GLU A 475 10.80 -41.54 -11.38
C GLU A 475 11.87 -40.52 -11.78
N LEU A 476 11.45 -39.37 -12.32
CA LEU A 476 12.35 -38.29 -12.74
C LEU A 476 12.88 -37.45 -11.57
N GLY A 477 12.33 -37.63 -10.36
CA GLY A 477 12.72 -36.95 -9.14
C GLY A 477 12.20 -35.52 -9.02
N TYR A 478 11.09 -35.20 -9.71
CA TYR A 478 10.42 -33.91 -9.59
C TYR A 478 9.52 -33.84 -8.36
N LEU A 479 8.77 -34.93 -8.12
CA LEU A 479 7.94 -35.10 -6.93
C LEU A 479 8.64 -36.03 -5.94
N GLU A 480 8.28 -35.90 -4.67
CA GLU A 480 8.84 -36.72 -3.59
C GLU A 480 7.81 -37.68 -2.99
N ASN A 481 8.28 -38.87 -2.60
CA ASN A 481 7.49 -39.84 -1.85
C ASN A 481 7.28 -39.38 -0.40
N TYR A 482 6.03 -39.37 0.04
CA TYR A 482 5.64 -38.94 1.39
C TYR A 482 6.12 -39.92 2.45
N SER A 483 6.66 -39.39 3.55
CA SER A 483 6.80 -40.15 4.80
C SER A 483 6.16 -39.44 6.01
N ASN A 484 5.88 -38.13 5.94
CA ASN A 484 5.27 -37.31 7.00
C ASN A 484 4.39 -36.19 6.41
N LYS A 485 3.61 -35.47 7.25
CA LYS A 485 2.84 -34.27 6.87
C LYS A 485 3.71 -33.02 6.59
N GLU A 486 4.93 -33.21 6.13
CA GLU A 486 5.90 -32.14 5.91
C GLU A 486 6.68 -32.34 4.61
N ILE A 487 6.91 -31.25 3.89
CA ILE A 487 7.74 -31.17 2.68
C ILE A 487 8.64 -29.94 2.84
N ARG A 488 9.95 -30.09 2.58
CA ARG A 488 10.96 -29.04 2.82
C ARG A 488 10.93 -28.50 4.26
N GLY A 489 10.62 -29.36 5.24
CA GLY A 489 10.47 -28.97 6.65
C GLY A 489 9.27 -28.06 6.93
N ARG A 490 8.29 -28.01 6.02
CA ARG A 490 7.09 -27.18 6.12
C ARG A 490 5.84 -28.02 6.03
N GLU A 491 4.79 -27.61 6.75
CA GLU A 491 3.52 -28.33 6.82
C GLU A 491 2.90 -28.53 5.42
N SER A 492 2.39 -29.74 5.19
CA SER A 492 1.56 -30.09 4.04
C SER A 492 0.26 -30.75 4.51
N SER A 493 -0.88 -30.30 3.99
CA SER A 493 -2.20 -30.87 4.34
C SER A 493 -2.62 -32.04 3.42
N LEU A 494 -1.73 -32.55 2.57
CA LEU A 494 -2.00 -33.73 1.75
C LEU A 494 -1.88 -35.02 2.56
N THR A 495 -2.96 -35.80 2.59
CA THR A 495 -3.01 -37.15 3.16
C THR A 495 -2.65 -38.25 2.15
N LYS A 496 -2.61 -37.91 0.85
CA LYS A 496 -2.17 -38.77 -0.27
C LYS A 496 -0.87 -38.22 -0.85
N GLN A 497 -0.13 -39.03 -1.61
CA GLN A 497 1.18 -38.67 -2.14
C GLN A 497 1.20 -37.46 -3.12
N TYR A 498 0.03 -36.91 -3.50
CA TYR A 498 -0.14 -35.70 -4.31
C TYR A 498 -1.62 -35.24 -4.31
N GLY A 499 -1.88 -34.01 -4.75
CA GLY A 499 -3.22 -33.44 -4.98
C GLY A 499 -3.64 -33.50 -6.45
N LYS A 500 -4.96 -33.57 -6.70
CA LYS A 500 -5.55 -33.62 -8.05
C LYS A 500 -6.49 -32.42 -8.24
N TYR A 501 -6.36 -31.67 -9.32
CA TYR A 501 -7.29 -30.60 -9.72
C TYR A 501 -7.47 -30.59 -11.24
N GLY A 502 -8.71 -30.72 -11.73
CA GLY A 502 -8.93 -30.87 -13.19
C GLY A 502 -8.17 -32.09 -13.74
N HIS A 503 -7.28 -31.89 -14.73
CA HIS A 503 -6.37 -32.92 -15.26
C HIS A 503 -4.95 -32.84 -14.66
N ASP A 504 -4.72 -31.93 -13.73
CA ASP A 504 -3.39 -31.57 -13.25
C ASP A 504 -3.08 -32.25 -11.90
N ILE A 505 -1.80 -32.47 -11.64
CA ILE A 505 -1.29 -33.02 -10.39
C ILE A 505 -0.33 -32.05 -9.72
N TYR A 506 -0.34 -32.03 -8.39
CA TYR A 506 0.53 -31.15 -7.64
C TYR A 506 0.98 -31.71 -6.29
N GLN A 507 2.12 -31.24 -5.82
CA GLN A 507 2.62 -31.43 -4.46
C GLN A 507 2.92 -30.07 -3.85
N TYR A 508 2.57 -29.82 -2.58
CA TYR A 508 2.71 -28.49 -2.00
C TYR A 508 3.16 -28.47 -0.54
N TRP A 509 3.67 -27.32 -0.14
CA TRP A 509 3.94 -26.94 1.24
C TRP A 509 3.44 -25.53 1.55
N ASN A 510 3.32 -25.25 2.85
CA ASN A 510 2.85 -23.97 3.35
C ASN A 510 3.94 -22.88 3.26
N ILE A 511 3.59 -21.73 2.68
CA ILE A 511 4.44 -20.54 2.54
C ILE A 511 3.85 -19.30 3.21
N GLY A 512 2.78 -19.46 4.01
CA GLY A 512 2.04 -18.36 4.64
C GLY A 512 2.79 -17.63 5.76
N ASP A 513 4.07 -17.89 5.98
CA ASP A 513 4.94 -17.18 6.91
C ASP A 513 6.20 -16.63 6.22
N MET A 514 6.39 -16.94 4.93
CA MET A 514 7.57 -16.50 4.17
C MET A 514 7.59 -14.98 3.96
N SER A 515 8.79 -14.43 4.02
CA SER A 515 9.10 -13.16 3.38
C SER A 515 9.03 -13.27 1.86
N ARG A 516 8.91 -12.13 1.18
CA ARG A 516 8.93 -12.11 -0.29
C ARG A 516 10.27 -12.62 -0.85
N LYS A 517 11.37 -12.28 -0.19
CA LYS A 517 12.72 -12.73 -0.55
C LYS A 517 12.87 -14.25 -0.46
N GLU A 518 12.39 -14.86 0.64
CA GLU A 518 12.42 -16.31 0.80
C GLU A 518 11.60 -17.03 -0.26
N LEU A 519 10.43 -16.48 -0.63
CA LEU A 519 9.61 -17.03 -1.71
C LEU A 519 10.38 -17.06 -3.04
N ILE A 520 11.04 -15.96 -3.41
CA ILE A 520 11.82 -15.88 -4.66
C ILE A 520 13.00 -16.84 -4.64
N ILE A 521 13.72 -16.94 -3.52
CA ILE A 521 14.80 -17.92 -3.35
C ILE A 521 14.26 -19.34 -3.58
N CYS A 522 13.13 -19.67 -2.95
CA CYS A 522 12.49 -20.97 -3.09
C CYS A 522 12.10 -21.29 -4.55
N ILE A 523 11.60 -20.31 -5.30
CA ILE A 523 11.33 -20.48 -6.75
C ILE A 523 12.61 -20.81 -7.51
N LYS A 524 13.69 -20.04 -7.26
CA LYS A 524 14.98 -20.21 -7.95
C LYS A 524 15.67 -21.54 -7.62
N GLU A 525 15.40 -22.12 -6.45
CA GLU A 525 15.90 -23.44 -6.05
C GLU A 525 15.11 -24.59 -6.69
N GLU A 526 13.81 -24.42 -6.95
CA GLU A 526 12.96 -25.47 -7.50
C GLU A 526 12.91 -25.47 -9.05
N LEU A 527 13.10 -24.33 -9.71
CA LEU A 527 13.14 -24.27 -11.19
C LEU A 527 14.22 -25.15 -11.84
N PRO A 528 15.46 -25.25 -11.32
CA PRO A 528 16.46 -26.18 -11.86
C PRO A 528 16.00 -27.64 -11.83
N LYS A 529 15.17 -28.04 -10.86
CA LYS A 529 14.58 -29.39 -10.82
C LYS A 529 13.56 -29.60 -11.93
N VAL A 530 12.77 -28.57 -12.26
CA VAL A 530 11.86 -28.58 -13.41
C VAL A 530 12.66 -28.80 -14.70
N ILE A 531 13.72 -28.02 -14.91
CA ILE A 531 14.59 -28.13 -16.11
C ILE A 531 15.22 -29.52 -16.19
N ASN A 532 15.79 -30.02 -15.10
CA ASN A 532 16.37 -31.36 -15.03
C ASN A 532 15.35 -32.46 -15.33
N THR A 533 14.09 -32.27 -14.93
CA THR A 533 12.99 -33.22 -15.22
C THR A 533 12.69 -33.28 -16.70
N ILE A 534 12.68 -32.13 -17.39
CA ILE A 534 12.54 -32.04 -18.85
C ILE A 534 13.71 -32.77 -19.52
N THR A 535 14.96 -32.44 -19.13
CA THR A 535 16.18 -33.04 -19.71
C THR A 535 16.27 -34.56 -19.50
N LYS A 536 15.77 -35.07 -18.37
CA LYS A 536 15.73 -36.52 -18.10
C LYS A 536 14.67 -37.29 -18.89
N GLY A 537 13.82 -36.58 -19.65
CA GLY A 537 12.89 -37.21 -20.59
C GLY A 537 11.42 -37.16 -20.19
N LEU A 538 10.98 -36.14 -19.44
CA LEU A 538 9.55 -35.82 -19.42
C LEU A 538 9.14 -35.35 -20.83
N ASP A 539 8.26 -36.09 -21.49
CA ASP A 539 7.85 -35.80 -22.87
C ASP A 539 6.40 -36.25 -23.11
N PHE A 540 5.48 -35.28 -23.19
CA PHE A 540 4.06 -35.52 -23.44
C PHE A 540 3.76 -35.93 -24.88
N ILE A 541 4.72 -35.83 -25.81
CA ILE A 541 4.56 -36.20 -27.23
C ILE A 541 4.98 -37.64 -27.46
N LYS A 542 6.14 -38.04 -26.95
CA LYS A 542 6.68 -39.41 -27.13
C LYS A 542 5.85 -40.45 -26.39
N GLU A 543 5.15 -40.07 -25.33
CA GLU A 543 4.29 -40.93 -24.53
C GLU A 543 2.84 -40.98 -25.07
N LYS A 544 2.64 -40.92 -26.39
CA LYS A 544 1.36 -41.26 -27.04
C LYS A 544 1.11 -42.77 -26.89
N SER A 545 -0.09 -43.14 -26.44
CA SER A 545 -0.51 -44.53 -26.27
C SER A 545 -0.62 -45.28 -27.59
#